data_AF-W4B4B3-F1
#
_entry.id   AF-W4B4B3-F1
#
_cell.length_a   1.000
_cell.length_b   1.000
_cell.length_c   1.000
_cell.angle_alpha   90.00
_cell.angle_beta   90.00
_cell.angle_gamma   90.00
#
_symmetry.space_group_name_H-M   'P 1'
#
loop_
_entity.id
_entity.type
_entity.pdbx_description
1 polymer ?
#
loop_
_entity_poly.entity_id
_entity_poly.type
_entity_poly.pdbx_seq_one_letter_code
_entity_poly.pdbx_strand_id
1 'polypeptide(L)'
;MVNMTVEITHDDRFTIIKYAEDKRPIKIEPFVIRSVEDVDALQHIIGFIQSKANAPHHIARMDESKLYALIESLSMTICGMYSPKAEWGISKFEVRAIVLFTLQAAIATGKWPDSYKMTDTTFVQYGGGRYE
;
A
#
# COMPACT_ATOMS: atom_id res chain seq x y z
N MET A 1 -9.75 -22.02 -13.75
CA MET A 1 -9.04 -21.36 -12.63
C MET A 1 -9.99 -21.35 -11.46
N VAL A 2 -9.62 -22.01 -10.37
CA VAL A 2 -10.41 -21.95 -9.14
C VAL A 2 -10.24 -20.54 -8.58
N ASN A 3 -11.32 -19.77 -8.48
CA ASN A 3 -11.29 -18.49 -7.77
C ASN A 3 -11.06 -18.80 -6.29
N MET A 4 -9.83 -18.67 -5.83
CA MET A 4 -9.53 -18.71 -4.40
C MET A 4 -10.13 -17.46 -3.76
N THR A 5 -10.80 -17.64 -2.63
CA THR A 5 -11.29 -16.52 -1.81
C THR A 5 -10.09 -15.87 -1.12
N VAL A 6 -10.00 -14.53 -1.16
CA VAL A 6 -8.96 -13.83 -0.42
C VAL A 6 -9.23 -13.96 1.07
N GLU A 7 -8.21 -14.39 1.81
CA GLU A 7 -8.27 -14.47 3.26
C GLU A 7 -7.46 -13.33 3.87
N ILE A 8 -8.10 -12.54 4.72
CA ILE A 8 -7.49 -11.42 5.45
C ILE A 8 -7.53 -11.74 6.93
N THR A 9 -6.36 -11.86 7.55
CA THR A 9 -6.20 -12.02 9.00
C THR A 9 -5.47 -10.83 9.58
N HIS A 10 -5.73 -10.58 10.86
CA HIS A 10 -5.17 -9.45 11.59
C HIS A 10 -4.37 -10.02 12.77
N ASP A 11 -3.12 -9.60 12.85
CA ASP A 11 -2.20 -9.78 13.98
C ASP A 11 -1.99 -8.40 14.63
N ASP A 12 -1.45 -8.34 15.84
CA ASP A 12 -1.28 -7.10 16.63
C ASP A 12 -0.53 -5.99 15.85
N ARG A 13 0.28 -6.40 14.87
CA ARG A 13 1.12 -5.50 14.06
C ARG A 13 0.84 -5.54 12.55
N PHE A 14 0.21 -6.60 12.06
CA PHE A 14 0.13 -6.86 10.62
C PHE A 14 -1.27 -7.21 10.16
N THR A 15 -1.67 -6.65 9.02
CA THR A 15 -2.70 -7.25 8.17
C THR A 15 -2.01 -8.27 7.26
N ILE A 16 -2.45 -9.52 7.34
CA ILE A 16 -1.90 -10.64 6.56
C ILE A 16 -2.93 -11.04 5.51
N ILE A 17 -2.52 -11.02 4.23
CA ILE A 17 -3.41 -11.29 3.10
C ILE A 17 -2.88 -12.51 2.34
N LYS A 18 -3.70 -13.55 2.26
CA LYS A 18 -3.49 -14.73 1.42
C LYS A 18 -4.42 -14.62 0.21
N TYR A 19 -3.84 -14.33 -0.95
CA TYR A 19 -4.58 -14.05 -2.18
C TYR A 19 -4.40 -15.12 -3.29
N ALA A 20 -3.48 -16.08 -3.08
CA ALA A 20 -3.23 -17.21 -3.98
C ALA A 20 -2.64 -18.41 -3.21
N GLU A 21 -3.04 -19.62 -3.57
CA GLU A 21 -2.77 -20.87 -2.83
C GLU A 21 -1.27 -21.19 -2.79
N ASP A 22 -0.58 -20.99 -3.91
CA ASP A 22 0.84 -21.25 -4.11
C ASP A 22 1.77 -20.08 -3.72
N LYS A 23 1.19 -18.95 -3.29
CA LYS A 23 1.94 -17.74 -2.91
C LYS A 23 2.08 -17.61 -1.40
N ARG A 24 3.21 -17.06 -0.95
CA ARG A 24 3.35 -16.64 0.46
C ARG A 24 2.38 -15.49 0.75
N PRO A 25 1.70 -15.48 1.91
CA PRO A 25 0.89 -14.34 2.31
C PRO A 25 1.71 -13.04 2.31
N ILE A 26 1.10 -11.95 1.88
CA ILE A 26 1.68 -10.63 2.04
C ILE A 26 1.32 -10.10 3.42
N LYS A 27 2.30 -9.48 4.08
CA LYS A 27 2.09 -8.71 5.31
C LYS A 27 2.09 -7.23 4.97
N ILE A 28 1.17 -6.51 5.58
CA ILE A 28 1.01 -5.06 5.49
C ILE A 28 1.08 -4.51 6.91
N GLU A 29 1.89 -3.48 7.10
CA GLU A 29 2.06 -2.76 8.35
C GLU A 29 1.76 -1.29 8.09
N PRO A 30 0.89 -0.61 8.87
CA PRO A 30 0.58 0.79 8.63
C PRO A 30 1.85 1.65 8.57
N PHE A 31 1.93 2.51 7.56
CA PHE A 31 2.98 3.50 7.46
C PHE A 31 2.60 4.74 8.28
N VAL A 32 3.43 5.10 9.24
CA VAL A 32 3.19 6.20 10.18
C VAL A 32 4.13 7.35 9.86
N ILE A 33 3.58 8.48 9.42
CA ILE A 33 4.32 9.70 9.11
C ILE A 33 4.70 10.38 10.42
N ARG A 34 6.01 10.50 10.70
CA ARG A 34 6.56 11.11 11.91
C ARG A 34 7.54 12.25 11.60
N SER A 35 8.06 12.31 10.38
CA SER A 35 9.00 13.34 9.97
C SER A 35 8.71 13.89 8.57
N VAL A 36 9.51 14.87 8.13
CA VAL A 36 9.45 15.40 6.75
C VAL A 36 9.94 14.36 5.75
N GLU A 37 10.97 13.59 6.11
CA GLU A 37 11.50 12.51 5.29
C GLU A 37 10.45 11.42 5.02
N ASP A 38 9.57 11.15 5.98
CA ASP A 38 8.43 10.24 5.78
C ASP A 38 7.42 10.77 4.76
N VAL A 39 7.20 12.10 4.74
CA VAL A 39 6.36 12.76 3.74
C VAL A 39 6.99 12.66 2.36
N ASP A 40 8.30 12.91 2.25
CA ASP A 40 9.03 12.83 0.99
C ASP A 40 9.01 11.39 0.42
N ALA A 41 9.22 10.40 1.29
CA ALA A 41 9.14 8.99 0.92
C ALA A 41 7.74 8.62 0.42
N LEU A 42 6.69 9.06 1.12
CA LEU A 42 5.30 8.86 0.73
C LEU A 42 5.01 9.46 -0.65
N GLN A 43 5.43 10.71 -0.88
CA GLN A 43 5.22 11.41 -2.15
C GLN A 43 5.95 10.71 -3.31
N HIS A 44 7.19 10.28 -3.11
CA HIS A 44 7.93 9.52 -4.12
C HIS A 44 7.24 8.20 -4.47
N ILE A 45 6.78 7.45 -3.46
CA ILE A 45 6.09 6.19 -3.68
C ILE A 45 4.75 6.41 -4.40
N ILE A 46 3.97 7.42 -4.01
CA ILE A 46 2.71 7.78 -4.70
C ILE A 46 2.99 8.15 -6.16
N GLY A 47 3.99 9.00 -6.43
CA GLY A 47 4.36 9.38 -7.78
C GLY A 47 4.76 8.18 -8.63
N PHE A 48 5.52 7.23 -8.07
CA PHE A 48 5.84 5.97 -8.74
C PHE A 48 4.56 5.18 -9.09
N ILE A 49 3.66 4.98 -8.12
CA ILE A 49 2.41 4.23 -8.33
C ILE A 49 1.59 4.87 -9.45
N GLN A 50 1.39 6.18 -9.41
CA GLN A 50 0.63 6.92 -10.44
C GLN A 50 1.24 6.78 -11.83
N SER A 51 2.57 6.69 -11.93
CA SER A 51 3.27 6.54 -13.21
C SER A 51 3.29 5.10 -13.78
N LYS A 52 3.12 4.09 -12.92
CA LYS A 52 3.28 2.67 -13.29
C LYS A 52 2.00 1.85 -13.26
N ALA A 53 1.03 2.21 -12.42
CA ALA A 53 -0.22 1.49 -12.31
C ALA A 53 -1.17 1.82 -13.46
N ASN A 54 -2.11 0.91 -13.74
CA ASN A 54 -3.18 1.16 -14.69
C ASN A 54 -4.07 2.32 -14.22
N ALA A 55 -4.87 2.89 -15.14
CA ALA A 55 -5.83 3.92 -14.75
C ALA A 55 -6.81 3.40 -13.68
N PRO A 56 -7.23 4.23 -12.71
CA PRO A 56 -8.01 3.77 -11.55
C PRO A 56 -9.30 3.02 -11.89
N HIS A 57 -10.00 3.41 -12.96
CA HIS A 57 -11.21 2.72 -13.43
C HIS A 57 -10.95 1.30 -13.98
N HIS A 58 -9.73 1.00 -14.43
CA HIS A 58 -9.33 -0.36 -14.79
C HIS A 58 -9.01 -1.18 -13.54
N ILE A 59 -8.34 -0.56 -12.54
CA ILE A 59 -8.03 -1.22 -11.26
C ILE A 59 -9.31 -1.57 -10.51
N ALA A 60 -10.31 -0.68 -10.50
CA ALA A 60 -11.61 -0.91 -9.86
C ALA A 60 -12.39 -2.12 -10.40
N ARG A 61 -12.04 -2.61 -11.60
CA ARG A 61 -12.66 -3.78 -12.24
C ARG A 61 -11.83 -5.05 -12.07
N MET A 62 -10.69 -4.98 -11.37
CA MET A 62 -9.87 -6.15 -11.11
C MET A 62 -10.54 -7.05 -10.07
N ASP A 63 -10.41 -8.36 -10.27
CA ASP A 63 -10.68 -9.33 -9.23
C ASP A 63 -9.76 -9.05 -8.02
N GLU A 64 -10.26 -9.34 -6.82
CA GLU A 64 -9.56 -9.02 -5.58
C GLU A 64 -8.16 -9.66 -5.50
N SER A 65 -8.02 -10.91 -5.96
CA SER A 65 -6.72 -11.60 -6.02
C SER A 65 -5.72 -10.90 -6.96
N LYS A 66 -6.19 -10.33 -8.08
CA LYS A 66 -5.37 -9.56 -9.02
C LYS A 66 -4.96 -8.21 -8.43
N LEU A 67 -5.83 -7.59 -7.63
CA LEU A 67 -5.50 -6.36 -6.91
C LEU A 67 -4.33 -6.60 -5.94
N TYR A 68 -4.37 -7.66 -5.14
CA TYR A 68 -3.28 -7.99 -4.22
C TYR A 68 -2.00 -8.44 -4.93
N ALA A 69 -2.11 -9.12 -6.08
CA ALA A 69 -0.96 -9.39 -6.94
C ALA A 69 -0.32 -8.09 -7.47
N LEU A 70 -1.13 -7.10 -7.87
CA LEU A 70 -0.64 -5.78 -8.28
C LEU A 70 0.06 -5.05 -7.12
N ILE A 71 -0.53 -5.08 -5.92
CA ILE A 71 0.08 -4.48 -4.71
C ILE A 71 1.44 -5.10 -4.44
N GLU A 72 1.55 -6.43 -4.47
CA GLU A 72 2.83 -7.11 -4.27
C GLU A 72 3.84 -6.74 -5.36
N SER A 73 3.43 -6.76 -6.63
CA SER A 73 4.29 -6.42 -7.76
C SER A 73 4.86 -5.01 -7.64
N LEU A 74 4.00 -4.00 -7.43
CA LEU A 74 4.42 -2.60 -7.29
C LEU A 74 5.37 -2.44 -6.10
N SER A 75 5.04 -3.04 -4.95
CA SER A 75 5.87 -2.96 -3.74
C SER A 75 7.26 -3.56 -3.96
N MET A 76 7.35 -4.69 -4.66
CA MET A 76 8.63 -5.33 -4.97
C MET A 76 9.46 -4.48 -5.93
N THR A 77 8.84 -3.86 -6.94
CA THR A 77 9.53 -2.94 -7.85
C THR A 77 10.05 -1.70 -7.11
N ILE A 78 9.24 -1.08 -6.25
CA ILE A 78 9.65 0.04 -5.40
C ILE A 78 10.85 -0.37 -4.52
N CYS A 79 10.76 -1.52 -3.87
CA CYS A 79 11.84 -2.02 -3.00
C CYS A 79 13.15 -2.24 -3.77
N GLY A 80 13.08 -2.78 -4.99
CA GLY A 80 14.25 -3.01 -5.83
C GLY A 80 14.84 -1.72 -6.42
N MET A 81 14.01 -0.73 -6.73
CA MET A 81 14.48 0.53 -7.33
C MET A 81 15.05 1.51 -6.31
N TYR A 82 14.38 1.66 -5.16
CA TYR A 82 14.67 2.74 -4.23
C TYR A 82 15.34 2.27 -2.94
N SER A 83 15.43 0.96 -2.69
CA SER A 83 15.91 0.42 -1.41
C SER A 83 15.34 1.16 -0.17
N PRO A 84 14.00 1.27 0.00
CA PRO A 84 13.35 2.15 0.97
C PRO A 84 13.85 2.01 2.41
N LYS A 85 14.32 0.82 2.78
CA LYS A 85 14.87 0.57 4.11
C LYS A 85 16.18 1.33 4.37
N ALA A 86 17.03 1.41 3.36
CA ALA A 86 18.30 2.13 3.44
C ALA A 86 18.10 3.64 3.30
N GLU A 87 17.24 4.07 2.36
CA GLU A 87 17.04 5.48 2.06
C GLU A 87 16.14 6.21 3.05
N TRP A 88 15.04 5.57 3.50
CA TRP A 88 14.00 6.21 4.31
C TRP A 88 13.71 5.46 5.62
N GLY A 89 14.41 4.36 5.90
CA GLY A 89 14.13 3.53 7.08
C GLY A 89 12.85 2.70 6.99
N ILE A 90 12.09 2.79 5.89
CA ILE A 90 10.77 2.19 5.69
C ILE A 90 10.89 0.72 5.30
N SER A 91 10.11 -0.15 5.96
CA SER A 91 10.07 -1.57 5.66
C SER A 91 9.25 -1.87 4.39
N LYS A 92 9.47 -3.06 3.82
CA LYS A 92 8.63 -3.56 2.72
C LYS A 92 7.15 -3.67 3.09
N PHE A 93 6.83 -3.89 4.36
CA PHE A 93 5.44 -4.02 4.82
C PHE A 93 4.73 -2.67 4.84
N GLU A 94 5.45 -1.61 5.21
CA GLU A 94 4.99 -0.23 5.14
C GLU A 94 4.86 0.27 3.69
N VAL A 95 5.80 -0.11 2.80
CA VAL A 95 5.66 0.16 1.36
C VAL A 95 4.36 -0.43 0.81
N ARG A 96 4.02 -1.68 1.18
CA ARG A 96 2.75 -2.30 0.78
C ARG A 96 1.54 -1.54 1.31
N ALA A 97 1.63 -0.96 2.50
CA ALA A 97 0.58 -0.15 3.10
C ALA A 97 0.33 1.13 2.30
N ILE A 98 1.40 1.83 1.90
CA ILE A 98 1.33 3.00 1.03
C ILE A 98 0.70 2.64 -0.33
N VAL A 99 1.12 1.52 -0.93
CA VAL A 99 0.56 1.05 -2.20
C VAL A 99 -0.93 0.76 -2.06
N LEU A 100 -1.34 -0.01 -1.07
CA LEU A 100 -2.75 -0.34 -0.82
C LEU A 100 -3.58 0.92 -0.58
N PHE A 101 -3.12 1.82 0.29
CA PHE A 101 -3.78 3.08 0.59
C PHE A 101 -4.00 3.93 -0.68
N THR A 102 -2.96 4.06 -1.50
CA THR A 102 -2.99 4.86 -2.73
C THR A 102 -4.00 4.28 -3.73
N LEU A 103 -3.98 2.97 -3.95
CA LEU A 103 -4.89 2.29 -4.86
C LEU A 103 -6.34 2.37 -4.37
N GLN A 104 -6.60 2.16 -3.09
CA GLN A 104 -7.95 2.28 -2.51
C GLN A 104 -8.52 3.68 -2.67
N ALA A 105 -7.72 4.72 -2.41
CA ALA A 105 -8.15 6.10 -2.62
C ALA A 105 -8.48 6.40 -4.09
N ALA A 106 -7.67 5.87 -5.02
CA ALA A 106 -7.90 6.03 -6.44
C ALA A 106 -9.15 5.28 -6.94
N ILE A 107 -9.37 4.06 -6.45
CA ILE A 107 -10.58 3.27 -6.75
C ILE A 107 -11.82 4.00 -6.24
N ALA A 108 -11.80 4.51 -5.01
CA ALA A 108 -12.93 5.19 -4.38
C ALA A 108 -13.34 6.48 -5.13
N THR A 109 -12.38 7.18 -5.73
CA THR A 109 -12.62 8.43 -6.46
C THR A 109 -12.75 8.25 -7.97
N GLY A 110 -12.41 7.08 -8.50
CA GLY A 110 -12.39 6.78 -9.94
C GLY A 110 -11.26 7.46 -10.72
N LYS A 111 -10.38 8.21 -10.05
CA LYS A 111 -9.24 8.96 -10.62
C LYS A 111 -8.08 9.00 -9.64
N TRP A 112 -6.91 9.48 -10.05
CA TRP A 112 -5.82 9.73 -9.10
C TRP A 112 -6.19 10.95 -8.24
N PRO A 113 -6.24 10.83 -6.90
CA PRO A 113 -6.60 11.95 -6.04
C PRO A 113 -5.50 13.01 -6.02
N ASP A 114 -5.91 14.29 -5.99
CA ASP A 114 -5.01 15.42 -5.76
C ASP A 114 -4.62 15.54 -4.28
N SER A 115 -5.40 14.92 -3.39
CA SER A 115 -5.13 14.82 -1.95
C SER A 115 -5.66 13.51 -1.37
N TYR A 116 -5.03 13.04 -0.29
CA TYR A 116 -5.36 11.78 0.36
C TYR A 116 -5.90 12.04 1.77
N LYS A 117 -7.01 11.40 2.11
CA LYS A 117 -7.58 11.46 3.46
C LYS A 117 -6.93 10.39 4.32
N MET A 118 -6.08 10.82 5.26
CA MET A 118 -5.45 9.95 6.26
C MET A 118 -6.25 9.99 7.56
N THR A 119 -6.41 8.83 8.20
CA THR A 119 -7.09 8.63 9.47
C THR A 119 -6.27 7.66 10.33
N ASP A 120 -6.65 7.46 11.59
CA ASP A 120 -6.10 6.44 12.48
C ASP A 120 -6.40 4.99 12.01
N THR A 121 -7.40 4.82 11.15
CA THR A 121 -7.79 3.52 10.59
C THR A 121 -7.25 3.24 9.18
N THR A 122 -6.59 4.21 8.53
CA THR A 122 -6.01 4.00 7.20
C THR A 122 -4.62 3.36 7.29
N PHE A 123 -4.18 2.75 6.19
CA PHE A 123 -2.84 2.15 6.06
C PHE A 123 -1.70 3.17 5.96
N VAL A 124 -2.03 4.45 5.76
CA VAL A 124 -1.12 5.59 5.95
C VAL A 124 -1.73 6.49 7.00
N GLN A 125 -0.95 6.82 8.02
CA GLN A 125 -1.41 7.50 9.23
C GLN A 125 -0.46 8.66 9.54
N TYR A 126 -1.00 9.76 10.03
CA TYR A 126 -0.17 10.70 10.77
C TYR A 126 0.14 10.08 12.12
N GLY A 127 1.43 10.00 12.46
CA GLY A 127 1.85 9.80 13.82
C GLY A 127 1.33 10.99 14.62
N GLY A 128 0.19 10.81 15.28
CA GLY A 128 -0.33 11.83 16.16
C GLY A 128 0.68 12.08 17.27
N GLY A 129 1.29 13.26 17.27
CA GLY A 129 1.45 13.97 18.53
C GLY A 129 0.05 14.32 19.02
N ARG A 130 -0.61 13.41 19.74
CA ARG A 130 -1.79 13.72 20.53
C ARG A 130 -1.29 13.91 21.95
N TYR A 131 -0.83 15.13 22.19
CA TYR A 131 -0.08 15.59 23.36
C TYR A 131 1.35 15.01 23.45
N GLU A 132 2.23 15.68 24.20
CA GLU A 132 2.76 15.14 25.48
C GLU A 132 4.02 14.29 25.30
#